data_AF-A0A4Q7UCR6-F1
#
_entry.id   AF-A0A4Q7UCR6-F1
#
_cell.length_a   1.000
_cell.length_b   1.000
_cell.length_c   1.000
_cell.angle_alpha   90.00
_cell.angle_beta   90.00
_cell.angle_gamma   90.00
#
_symmetry.space_group_name_H-M   'P 1'
#
loop_
_entity.id
_entity.type
_entity.pdbx_description
1 polymer ?
#
loop_
_entity_poly.entity_id
_entity_poly.type
_entity_poly.pdbx_seq_one_letter_code
_entity_poly.pdbx_strand_id
1 'polypeptide(L)'
;MSRCDHVAPVPLYPLPVALPSDERERLLSLYRDRVDTYAGVDAGYRQRWRSWCGTLLSFGGSLVVPPARPDFDLEELLASGSAFGSAVQCVQGDAGKCHRNVAVCWIDGAIESIGTGYALSADELWRQHSWGVDSDGAVVETTDERRAYVGIVLPARGPSMQFAGSNA
;
A
#
# COMPACT_ATOMS: atom_id res chain seq x y z
N MET A 1 14.73 19.41 32.09
CA MET A 1 14.84 17.93 32.07
C MET A 1 13.48 17.38 32.49
N SER A 2 12.61 17.09 31.51
CA SER A 2 11.36 16.38 31.77
C SER A 2 11.36 15.17 30.84
N ARG A 3 11.44 13.97 31.43
CA ARG A 3 11.34 12.71 30.69
C ARG A 3 9.86 12.53 30.34
N CYS A 4 9.54 12.60 29.05
CA CYS A 4 8.27 12.10 28.57
C CYS A 4 8.34 10.57 28.63
N ASP A 5 7.59 10.00 29.55
CA ASP A 5 7.39 8.57 29.65
C ASP A 5 6.86 8.03 28.31
N HIS A 6 7.69 7.25 27.63
CA HIS A 6 7.29 6.43 26.49
C HIS A 6 6.39 5.30 27.00
N VAL A 7 5.09 5.57 27.07
CA VAL A 7 4.10 4.50 27.07
C VAL A 7 3.90 4.11 25.60
N ALA A 8 4.53 3.01 25.18
CA ALA A 8 4.20 2.40 23.89
C ALA A 8 2.70 2.06 23.90
N PRO A 9 1.92 2.45 22.88
CA PRO A 9 0.54 1.99 22.78
C PRO A 9 0.54 0.47 22.59
N VAL A 10 -0.15 -0.23 23.49
CA VAL A 10 -0.49 -1.64 23.31
C VAL A 10 -1.40 -1.70 22.07
N PRO A 11 -1.08 -2.50 21.03
CA PRO A 11 -1.96 -2.58 19.87
C PRO A 11 -3.29 -3.19 20.31
N LEU A 12 -4.37 -2.44 20.12
CA LEU A 12 -5.75 -2.83 20.44
C LEU A 12 -6.35 -3.85 19.46
N TYR A 13 -5.53 -4.45 18.60
CA TYR A 13 -5.98 -5.45 17.65
C TYR A 13 -5.70 -6.86 18.20
N PRO A 14 -6.67 -7.79 18.16
CA PRO A 14 -6.38 -9.19 18.40
C PRO A 14 -5.26 -9.62 17.44
N LEU A 15 -4.39 -10.53 17.91
CA LEU A 15 -3.36 -11.13 17.08
C LEU A 15 -3.96 -11.56 15.73
N PRO A 16 -3.28 -11.33 14.60
CA PRO A 16 -3.82 -11.67 13.30
C PRO A 16 -4.24 -13.13 13.28
N VAL A 17 -5.54 -13.36 13.11
CA VAL A 17 -6.06 -14.71 12.92
C VAL A 17 -5.80 -15.04 11.45
N ALA A 18 -4.97 -16.04 11.20
CA ALA A 18 -4.73 -16.52 9.84
C ALA A 18 -6.06 -16.81 9.15
N LEU A 19 -6.19 -16.40 7.89
CA LEU A 19 -7.38 -16.66 7.09
C LEU A 19 -7.65 -18.18 7.04
N PRO A 20 -8.86 -18.64 7.41
CA PRO A 20 -9.23 -20.05 7.28
C PRO A 20 -9.00 -20.55 5.85
N SER A 21 -8.55 -21.81 5.72
CA SER A 21 -8.12 -22.36 4.43
C SER A 21 -9.20 -22.33 3.35
N ASP A 22 -10.46 -22.60 3.72
CA ASP A 22 -11.63 -22.57 2.84
C ASP A 22 -11.93 -21.16 2.34
N GLU A 23 -11.92 -20.17 3.24
CA GLU A 23 -12.11 -18.76 2.86
C GLU A 23 -10.93 -18.26 2.00
N ARG A 24 -9.70 -18.69 2.33
CA ARG A 24 -8.51 -18.37 1.52
C ARG A 24 -8.62 -18.92 0.11
N GLU A 25 -9.06 -20.17 -0.06
CA GLU A 25 -9.25 -20.78 -1.39
C GLU A 25 -10.34 -20.06 -2.18
N ARG A 26 -11.46 -19.74 -1.53
CA ARG A 26 -12.56 -18.96 -2.13
C ARG A 26 -12.07 -17.59 -2.60
N LEU A 27 -11.39 -16.82 -1.75
CA LEU A 27 -10.85 -15.51 -2.10
C LEU A 27 -9.83 -15.61 -3.22
N LEU A 28 -8.94 -16.61 -3.18
CA LEU A 28 -7.95 -16.82 -4.24
C LEU A 28 -8.62 -17.10 -5.59
N SER A 29 -9.73 -17.85 -5.61
CA SER A 29 -10.52 -18.06 -6.82
C SER A 29 -11.11 -16.75 -7.35
N LEU A 30 -11.74 -15.95 -6.49
CA LEU A 30 -12.30 -14.64 -6.85
C LEU A 30 -11.23 -13.66 -7.36
N TYR A 31 -10.04 -13.66 -6.74
CA TYR A 31 -8.94 -12.78 -7.13
C TYR A 31 -8.33 -13.18 -8.46
N ARG A 32 -8.22 -14.49 -8.74
CA ARG A 32 -7.81 -14.98 -10.07
C ARG A 32 -8.81 -14.54 -11.12
N ASP A 33 -10.10 -14.72 -10.88
CA ASP A 33 -11.16 -14.32 -11.82
C ASP A 33 -11.11 -12.81 -12.12
N ARG A 34 -10.90 -11.96 -11.10
CA ARG A 34 -10.74 -10.51 -11.31
C ARG A 34 -9.55 -10.18 -12.23
N VAL A 35 -8.39 -10.78 -11.98
CA VAL A 35 -7.18 -10.52 -12.80
C VAL A 35 -7.36 -11.05 -14.22
N ASP A 36 -8.02 -12.19 -14.36
CA ASP A 36 -8.28 -12.85 -15.63
C ASP A 36 -9.26 -12.05 -16.51
N THR A 37 -10.12 -11.23 -15.90
CA THR A 37 -11.16 -10.44 -16.56
C THR A 37 -10.80 -8.97 -16.76
N TYR A 38 -9.58 -8.56 -16.40
CA TYR A 38 -9.11 -7.21 -16.67
C TYR A 38 -9.09 -6.89 -18.17
N ALA A 39 -9.68 -5.75 -18.52
CA ALA A 39 -9.65 -5.21 -19.87
C ALA A 39 -8.38 -4.37 -20.10
N GLY A 40 -7.90 -4.36 -21.35
CA GLY A 40 -6.81 -3.48 -21.78
C GLY A 40 -5.40 -3.87 -21.32
N VAL A 41 -5.22 -5.10 -20.80
CA VAL A 41 -3.92 -5.63 -20.41
C VAL A 41 -3.35 -6.57 -21.48
N ASP A 42 -2.02 -6.65 -21.58
CA ASP A 42 -1.36 -7.62 -22.45
C ASP A 42 -1.37 -9.05 -21.85
N ALA A 43 -1.05 -10.04 -22.68
CA ALA A 43 -1.06 -11.46 -22.31
C ALA A 43 -0.11 -11.81 -21.15
N GLY A 44 0.92 -11.00 -20.88
CA GLY A 44 1.88 -11.20 -19.81
C GLY A 44 1.45 -10.62 -18.46
N TYR A 45 0.43 -9.76 -18.42
CA TYR A 45 0.01 -9.08 -17.20
C TYR A 45 -0.27 -10.04 -16.04
N ARG A 46 -0.99 -11.14 -16.30
CA ARG A 46 -1.31 -12.16 -15.29
C ARG A 46 -0.05 -12.74 -14.64
N GLN A 47 0.99 -13.00 -15.44
CA GLN A 47 2.24 -13.56 -14.94
C GLN A 47 2.97 -12.54 -14.08
N ARG A 48 3.03 -11.28 -14.52
CA ARG A 48 3.66 -10.18 -13.79
C ARG A 48 2.95 -9.88 -12.47
N TRP A 49 1.62 -9.87 -12.48
CA TRP A 49 0.80 -9.76 -11.28
C TRP A 49 1.09 -10.89 -10.27
N ARG A 50 1.20 -12.15 -10.75
CA ARG A 50 1.55 -13.29 -9.89
C ARG A 50 2.96 -13.16 -9.31
N SER A 51 3.93 -12.70 -10.09
CA SER A 51 5.28 -12.42 -9.59
C SER A 51 5.26 -11.37 -8.49
N TRP A 52 4.51 -10.27 -8.69
CA TRP A 52 4.37 -9.22 -7.68
C TRP A 52 3.69 -9.73 -6.41
N CYS A 53 2.65 -10.56 -6.54
CA CYS A 53 2.04 -11.23 -5.38
C CYS A 53 3.07 -12.06 -4.59
N GLY A 54 3.96 -12.79 -5.29
CA GLY A 54 5.04 -13.54 -4.67
C GLY A 54 6.01 -12.65 -3.88
N THR A 55 6.39 -11.50 -4.45
CA THR A 55 7.22 -10.50 -3.77
C THR A 55 6.56 -10.01 -2.48
N LEU A 56 5.30 -9.55 -2.53
CA LEU A 56 4.59 -9.07 -1.35
C LEU A 56 4.46 -10.14 -0.26
N LEU A 57 4.07 -11.35 -0.65
CA LEU A 57 3.90 -12.46 0.30
C LEU A 57 5.22 -12.92 0.94
N SER A 58 6.37 -12.60 0.35
CA SER A 58 7.68 -12.83 0.98
C SER A 58 7.92 -11.97 2.22
N PHE A 59 7.20 -10.85 2.35
CA PHE A 59 7.19 -9.98 3.54
C PHE A 59 6.10 -10.34 4.56
N GLY A 60 5.33 -11.42 4.32
CA GLY A 60 4.24 -11.88 5.18
C GLY A 60 2.85 -11.66 4.57
N GLY A 61 1.81 -11.85 5.39
CA GLY A 61 0.42 -11.83 4.93
C GLY A 61 -0.03 -13.14 4.27
N SER A 62 -1.31 -13.20 3.91
CA SER A 62 -1.99 -14.41 3.42
C SER A 62 -2.34 -14.35 1.95
N LEU A 63 -2.81 -13.20 1.45
CA LEU A 63 -3.18 -12.97 0.05
C LEU A 63 -2.95 -11.51 -0.34
N VAL A 64 -2.87 -11.28 -1.65
CA VAL A 64 -2.85 -9.95 -2.25
C VAL A 64 -4.17 -9.70 -2.95
N VAL A 65 -4.82 -8.59 -2.60
CA VAL A 65 -6.11 -8.24 -3.18
C VAL A 65 -5.88 -7.49 -4.48
N PRO A 66 -6.30 -8.03 -5.64
CA PRO A 66 -6.19 -7.33 -6.90
C PRO A 66 -7.02 -6.04 -6.87
N PRO A 67 -6.47 -4.89 -7.31
CA PRO A 67 -7.19 -3.63 -7.39
C PRO A 67 -8.45 -3.72 -8.27
N ALA A 68 -9.28 -2.68 -8.31
CA ALA A 68 -10.49 -2.71 -9.14
C ALA A 68 -10.18 -2.66 -10.66
N ARG A 69 -9.00 -2.16 -11.02
CA ARG A 69 -8.49 -2.02 -12.38
C ARG A 69 -7.04 -2.51 -12.41
N PRO A 70 -6.48 -2.83 -13.60
CA PRO A 70 -5.06 -3.12 -13.73
C PRO A 70 -4.19 -2.09 -13.02
N ASP A 71 -3.15 -2.56 -12.35
CA ASP A 71 -2.21 -1.69 -11.66
C ASP A 71 -1.27 -1.05 -12.69
N PHE A 72 -1.35 0.28 -12.79
CA PHE A 72 -0.57 1.06 -13.76
C PHE A 72 0.92 1.07 -13.40
N ASP A 73 1.26 0.90 -12.12
CA ASP A 73 2.64 0.95 -11.63
C ASP A 73 3.30 -0.44 -11.58
N LEU A 74 2.62 -1.50 -12.05
CA LEU A 74 3.06 -2.89 -11.89
C LEU A 74 4.48 -3.16 -12.42
N GLU A 75 4.85 -2.59 -13.58
CA GLU A 75 6.20 -2.77 -14.13
C GLU A 75 7.26 -2.15 -13.22
N GLU A 76 7.01 -0.94 -12.72
CA GLU A 76 7.94 -0.22 -11.87
C GLU A 76 8.02 -0.89 -10.49
N LEU A 77 6.88 -1.33 -9.93
CA LEU A 77 6.83 -2.12 -8.70
C LEU A 77 7.67 -3.40 -8.82
N LEU A 78 7.61 -4.11 -9.95
CA LEU A 78 8.44 -5.30 -10.18
C LEU A 78 9.92 -4.97 -10.35
N ALA A 79 10.26 -3.82 -10.91
CA ALA A 79 11.62 -3.41 -11.17
C ALA A 79 12.34 -2.86 -9.94
N SER A 80 11.65 -2.06 -9.12
CA SER A 80 12.26 -1.24 -8.08
C SER A 80 11.50 -1.22 -6.74
N GLY A 81 10.41 -1.96 -6.63
CA GLY A 81 9.61 -2.05 -5.41
C GLY A 81 10.43 -2.51 -4.19
N SER A 82 10.27 -1.81 -3.08
CA SER A 82 11.00 -2.09 -1.84
C SER A 82 10.12 -1.91 -0.60
N ALA A 83 10.50 -2.56 0.50
CA ALA A 83 9.83 -2.39 1.79
C ALA A 83 10.23 -1.06 2.43
N PHE A 84 9.25 -0.36 3.01
CA PHE A 84 9.49 0.88 3.75
C PHE A 84 9.60 0.59 5.25
N GLY A 85 10.38 1.43 5.96
CA GLY A 85 10.65 1.29 7.38
C GLY A 85 9.43 1.54 8.29
N SER A 86 9.59 1.25 9.58
CA SER A 86 8.52 1.24 10.59
C SER A 86 8.24 2.59 11.27
N ALA A 87 8.98 3.65 10.96
CA ALA A 87 8.66 4.99 11.44
C ALA A 87 7.45 5.48 10.64
N VAL A 88 6.27 5.42 11.26
CA VAL A 88 5.00 5.83 10.67
C VAL A 88 4.46 7.01 11.45
N GLN A 89 4.36 8.17 10.81
CA GLN A 89 3.56 9.27 11.30
C GLN A 89 2.12 9.10 10.80
N CYS A 90 1.15 9.01 11.70
CA CYS A 90 -0.26 8.96 11.31
C CYS A 90 -0.84 10.39 11.30
N VAL A 91 -1.15 10.89 10.11
CA VAL A 91 -1.89 12.16 9.94
C VAL A 91 -3.31 11.80 9.56
N GLN A 92 -4.26 12.03 10.46
CA GLN A 92 -5.64 11.56 10.25
C GLN A 92 -6.31 12.32 9.09
N GLY A 93 -6.46 11.66 7.94
CA GLY A 93 -7.29 12.09 6.83
C GLY A 93 -8.61 11.33 6.75
N ASP A 94 -9.33 11.45 5.64
CA ASP A 94 -10.59 10.74 5.43
C ASP A 94 -10.36 9.23 5.26
N ALA A 95 -11.09 8.40 6.02
CA ALA A 95 -10.97 6.95 5.97
C ALA A 95 -11.24 6.39 4.55
N GLY A 96 -10.38 5.48 4.08
CA GLY A 96 -10.48 4.90 2.74
C GLY A 96 -10.23 5.88 1.58
N LYS A 97 -9.68 7.08 1.85
CA LYS A 97 -9.33 8.10 0.85
C LYS A 97 -7.81 8.33 0.76
N CYS A 98 -7.01 7.28 0.92
CA CYS A 98 -5.55 7.37 0.96
C CYS A 98 -4.94 8.15 -0.21
N HIS A 99 -5.37 7.89 -1.44
CA HIS A 99 -4.82 8.61 -2.60
C HIS A 99 -5.12 10.10 -2.57
N ARG A 100 -6.33 10.47 -2.13
CA ARG A 100 -6.73 11.88 -1.98
C ARG A 100 -5.99 12.56 -0.84
N ASN A 101 -5.92 11.92 0.32
CA ASN A 101 -5.26 12.48 1.49
C ASN A 101 -3.77 12.75 1.19
N VAL A 102 -3.08 11.79 0.57
CA VAL A 102 -1.68 11.95 0.15
C VAL A 102 -1.53 13.03 -0.92
N ALA A 103 -2.43 13.10 -1.90
CA ALA A 103 -2.40 14.16 -2.91
C ALA A 103 -2.52 15.56 -2.29
N VAL A 104 -3.46 15.76 -1.37
CA VAL A 104 -3.65 17.03 -0.65
C VAL A 104 -2.43 17.37 0.19
N CYS A 105 -1.94 16.43 1.01
CA CYS A 105 -0.74 16.65 1.83
C CYS A 105 0.48 17.03 0.99
N TRP A 106 0.65 16.43 -0.19
CA TRP A 106 1.76 16.76 -1.09
C TRP A 106 1.60 18.14 -1.73
N ILE A 107 0.39 18.49 -2.20
CA ILE A 107 0.07 19.82 -2.76
C ILE A 107 0.33 20.93 -1.72
N ASP A 108 -0.03 20.69 -0.47
CA ASP A 108 0.14 21.63 0.63
C ASP A 108 1.59 21.70 1.16
N GLY A 109 2.48 20.85 0.64
CA GLY A 109 3.88 20.76 1.09
C GLY A 109 4.07 20.14 2.47
N ALA A 110 3.08 19.41 2.98
CA ALA A 110 3.13 18.72 4.27
C ALA A 110 3.93 17.41 4.23
N ILE A 111 4.16 16.86 3.03
CA ILE A 111 5.00 15.68 2.79
C ILE A 111 5.94 15.95 1.60
N GLU A 112 7.14 15.39 1.65
CA GLU A 112 8.16 15.63 0.62
C GLU A 112 7.85 14.87 -0.67
N SER A 113 7.39 13.61 -0.53
CA SER A 113 7.18 12.71 -1.65
C SER A 113 5.97 11.81 -1.48
N ILE A 114 5.52 11.23 -2.60
CA ILE A 114 4.37 10.32 -2.66
C ILE A 114 4.90 8.90 -2.81
N GLY A 115 4.54 8.03 -1.88
CA GLY A 115 4.68 6.59 -2.00
C GLY A 115 3.42 5.95 -2.59
N THR A 116 3.59 4.98 -3.47
CA THR A 116 2.51 4.15 -4.02
C THR A 116 2.93 2.69 -4.06
N GLY A 117 1.98 1.77 -3.85
CA GLY A 117 2.22 0.34 -3.86
C GLY A 117 1.18 -0.40 -3.05
N TYR A 118 1.62 -1.26 -2.14
CA TYR A 118 0.76 -2.12 -1.34
C TYR A 118 1.08 -2.01 0.13
N ALA A 119 0.03 -2.02 0.96
CA ALA A 119 0.14 -2.06 2.40
C ALA A 119 -0.51 -3.31 2.99
N LEU A 120 0.14 -3.90 4.00
CA LEU A 120 -0.36 -5.07 4.72
C LEU A 120 -1.29 -4.61 5.84
N SER A 121 -2.53 -5.07 5.80
CA SER A 121 -3.54 -4.76 6.81
C SER A 121 -3.57 -5.80 7.94
N ALA A 122 -4.29 -5.51 9.03
CA ALA A 122 -4.41 -6.42 10.17
C ALA A 122 -5.15 -7.75 9.86
N ASP A 123 -5.88 -7.80 8.74
CA ASP A 123 -6.56 -8.99 8.22
C ASP A 123 -5.64 -9.90 7.38
N GLU A 124 -4.32 -9.68 7.43
CA GLU A 124 -3.30 -10.36 6.63
C GLU A 124 -3.44 -10.19 5.11
N LEU A 125 -4.15 -9.15 4.66
CA LEU A 125 -4.33 -8.86 3.24
C LEU A 125 -3.48 -7.66 2.79
N TRP A 126 -2.73 -7.85 1.71
CA TRP A 126 -2.08 -6.77 0.98
C TRP A 126 -3.08 -6.06 0.09
N ARG A 127 -3.11 -4.72 0.15
CA ARG A 127 -4.04 -3.88 -0.61
C ARG A 127 -3.30 -2.73 -1.27
N GLN A 128 -3.71 -2.37 -2.47
CA GLN A 128 -3.19 -1.17 -3.13
C GLN A 128 -3.40 0.03 -2.21
N HIS A 129 -2.35 0.83 -2.05
CA HIS A 129 -2.31 1.91 -1.09
C HIS A 129 -1.31 2.98 -1.52
N SER A 130 -1.50 4.19 -1.00
CA SER A 130 -0.56 5.30 -1.14
C SER A 130 -0.32 5.94 0.22
N TRP A 131 0.89 6.44 0.42
CA TRP A 131 1.33 7.10 1.66
C TRP A 131 2.21 8.30 1.32
N GLY A 132 2.41 9.18 2.30
CA GLY A 132 3.43 10.21 2.18
C GLY A 132 4.79 9.69 2.59
N VAL A 133 5.85 10.34 2.11
CA VAL A 133 7.22 10.13 2.57
C VAL A 133 7.78 11.48 3.00
N ASP A 134 8.28 11.55 4.22
CA ASP A 134 8.90 12.76 4.76
C ASP A 134 10.35 12.94 4.28
N SER A 135 10.99 14.04 4.68
CA SER A 135 12.37 14.35 4.28
C SER A 135 13.42 13.36 4.78
N ASP A 136 13.10 12.60 5.84
CA ASP A 136 13.98 11.58 6.42
C ASP A 136 13.72 10.19 5.80
N GLY A 137 12.77 10.09 4.86
CA GLY A 137 12.39 8.85 4.21
C GLY A 137 11.42 7.99 5.03
N ALA A 138 10.83 8.53 6.10
CA ALA A 138 9.85 7.84 6.91
C ALA A 138 8.45 7.88 6.27
N VAL A 139 7.63 6.88 6.59
CA VAL A 139 6.26 6.77 6.07
C VAL A 139 5.35 7.73 6.82
N VAL A 140 4.52 8.45 6.09
CA VAL A 140 3.42 9.25 6.61
C VAL A 140 2.11 8.59 6.17
N GLU A 141 1.50 7.83 7.08
CA GLU A 141 0.21 7.18 6.86
C GLU A 141 -0.91 8.21 7.05
N THR A 142 -1.87 8.22 6.12
CA THR A 142 -2.93 9.24 6.08
C THR A 142 -4.35 8.69 6.27
N THR A 143 -4.47 7.40 6.57
CA THR A 143 -5.74 6.69 6.75
C THR A 143 -5.72 5.82 8.01
N ASP A 144 -5.41 4.53 7.86
CA ASP A 144 -5.47 3.53 8.91
C ASP A 144 -4.09 2.92 9.12
N GLU A 145 -3.81 2.46 10.34
CA GLU A 145 -2.58 1.75 10.66
C GLU A 145 -2.39 0.53 9.75
N ARG A 146 -1.19 0.40 9.17
CA ARG A 146 -0.77 -0.74 8.38
C ARG A 146 0.42 -1.41 9.04
N ARG A 147 0.53 -2.73 8.85
CA ARG A 147 1.61 -3.55 9.41
C ARG A 147 2.91 -3.42 8.60
N ALA A 148 2.81 -3.14 7.30
CA ALA A 148 3.95 -2.99 6.40
C ALA A 148 3.54 -2.24 5.12
N TYR A 149 4.53 -1.67 4.44
CA TYR A 149 4.37 -1.00 3.15
C TYR A 149 5.46 -1.49 2.20
N VAL A 150 5.07 -1.84 0.98
CA VAL A 150 5.98 -2.25 -0.09
C VAL A 150 5.56 -1.55 -1.37
N GLY A 151 6.48 -0.81 -1.98
CA GLY A 151 6.18 -0.04 -3.17
C GLY A 151 7.33 0.81 -3.66
N ILE A 152 7.01 1.93 -4.27
CA ILE A 152 7.95 2.87 -4.88
C ILE A 152 7.65 4.29 -4.41
N VAL A 153 8.66 5.16 -4.49
CA VAL A 153 8.48 6.61 -4.38
C VAL A 153 8.33 7.19 -5.78
N LEU A 154 7.25 7.93 -6.01
CA LEU A 154 7.02 8.57 -7.30
C LEU A 154 8.09 9.65 -7.56
N PRO A 155 8.72 9.66 -8.75
CA PRO A 155 9.67 10.70 -9.11
C PRO A 155 9.07 12.10 -8.98
N ALA A 156 9.87 13.02 -8.44
CA ALA A 156 9.47 14.41 -8.29
C ALA A 156 9.03 15.01 -9.64
N ARG A 157 7.94 15.80 -9.59
CA ARG A 157 7.29 16.45 -10.73
C ARG A 157 6.37 15.52 -11.53
N GLY A 158 6.82 14.92 -12.63
CA GLY A 158 5.90 14.33 -13.63
C GLY A 158 4.88 13.34 -13.04
N PRO A 159 5.32 12.20 -12.53
CA PRO A 159 4.45 11.20 -11.89
C PRO A 159 3.71 11.74 -10.66
N SER A 160 4.39 12.46 -9.75
CA SER A 160 3.73 13.01 -8.55
C SER A 160 2.65 14.06 -8.87
N MET A 161 2.86 14.92 -9.88
CA MET A 161 1.85 15.88 -10.35
C MET A 161 0.66 15.17 -11.00
N GLN A 162 0.91 14.13 -11.80
CA GLN A 162 -0.15 13.33 -12.39
C GLN A 162 -0.99 12.63 -11.32
N PHE A 163 -0.33 12.04 -10.32
CA PHE A 163 -0.99 11.44 -9.18
C PHE A 163 -1.84 12.48 -8.44
N ALA A 164 -1.25 13.61 -8.07
CA ALA A 164 -1.93 14.67 -7.33
C ALA A 164 -3.15 15.21 -8.10
N GLY A 165 -2.98 15.56 -9.39
CA GLY A 165 -4.07 16.08 -10.22
C GLY A 165 -5.19 15.08 -10.49
N SER A 166 -4.95 13.77 -10.35
CA SER A 166 -5.97 12.72 -10.55
C SER A 166 -6.71 12.35 -9.26
N ASN A 167 -6.23 12.79 -8.09
CA ASN A 167 -6.73 12.32 -6.79
C ASN A 167 -7.10 13.44 -5.79
N ALA A 168 -6.69 14.69 -6.02
CA ALA A 168 -7.00 15.84 -5.15
C ALA A 168 -8.46 16.33 -5.28
#